data_AF-A0A3N5S1E8-F1
#
_entry.id   AF-A0A3N5S1E8-F1
#
_cell.length_a   1.000
_cell.length_b   1.000
_cell.length_c   1.000
_cell.angle_alpha   90.00
_cell.angle_beta   90.00
_cell.angle_gamma   90.00
#
_symmetry.space_group_name_H-M   'P 1'
#
loop_
_entity.id
_entity.type
_entity.pdbx_description
1 polymer ?
#
loop_
_entity_poly.entity_id
_entity_poly.type
_entity_poly.pdbx_seq_one_letter_code
_entity_poly.pdbx_strand_id
1 'polypeptide(L)'
;MEIQEPPTPAPRKSVLPYILGAGVVILLAAAAFMAVRYFNQPKNTASGNSEGPMLSVRGPGTGSEKAFKLNITPAEELPAMEPEVRGLYVERKDNSIFIGTGQVTVAVKAKQGEEPEVDADFSGPKVEVVISADTVVYKDTTELDPEDPGAEVQQTVELSTIDEITEQSSITVWGRKAGDRIIADVVLFSSPFMVKRPGKP
;
A
#
# COMPACT_ATOMS: atom_id res chain seq x y z
N MET A 1 5.53 85.68 4.76
CA MET A 1 5.94 84.28 4.62
C MET A 1 4.99 83.47 5.49
N GLU A 2 3.93 82.94 4.91
CA GLU A 2 3.01 82.03 5.61
C GLU A 2 3.61 80.63 5.61
N ILE A 3 3.72 80.04 6.80
CA ILE A 3 4.24 78.69 7.01
C ILE A 3 3.02 77.76 6.88
N GLN A 4 2.95 76.99 5.80
CA GLN A 4 1.92 75.95 5.64
C GLN A 4 2.29 74.76 6.54
N GLU A 5 1.44 74.45 7.51
CA GLU A 5 1.50 73.18 8.26
C GLU A 5 1.11 72.01 7.33
N PRO A 6 1.87 70.89 7.35
CA PRO A 6 1.54 69.73 6.53
C PRO A 6 0.27 69.03 7.05
N PRO A 7 -0.57 68.47 6.16
CA PRO A 7 -1.80 67.80 6.56
C PRO A 7 -1.51 66.58 7.44
N THR A 8 -2.20 66.49 8.57
CA THR A 8 -2.13 65.36 9.50
C THR A 8 -2.52 64.06 8.80
N PRO A 9 -1.69 62.99 8.85
CA PRO A 9 -2.02 61.73 8.21
C PRO A 9 -3.21 61.07 8.91
N ALA A 10 -4.24 60.72 8.14
CA ALA A 10 -5.41 60.01 8.63
C ALA A 10 -5.05 58.62 9.20
N PRO A 11 -5.72 58.16 10.28
CA PRO A 11 -5.41 56.87 10.91
C PRO A 11 -5.73 55.71 9.95
N ARG A 12 -4.70 54.92 9.60
CA ARG A 12 -4.85 53.72 8.78
C ARG A 12 -5.61 52.66 9.59
N LYS A 13 -6.77 52.22 9.08
CA LYS A 13 -7.55 51.13 9.68
C LYS A 13 -6.68 49.87 9.70
N SER A 14 -6.43 49.34 10.90
CA SER A 14 -5.65 48.12 11.10
C SER A 14 -6.37 46.94 10.45
N VAL A 15 -5.76 46.35 9.42
CA VAL A 15 -6.19 45.10 8.76
C VAL A 15 -5.74 43.85 9.54
N LEU A 16 -4.93 44.04 10.58
CA LEU A 16 -4.39 42.98 11.43
C LEU A 16 -5.44 42.02 12.02
N PRO A 17 -6.62 42.47 12.52
CA PRO A 17 -7.62 41.55 13.07
C PRO A 17 -8.27 40.66 12.00
N TYR A 18 -8.36 41.13 10.74
CA TYR A 18 -8.89 40.33 9.63
C TYR A 18 -7.90 39.26 9.18
N ILE A 19 -6.60 39.56 9.19
CA ILE A 19 -5.54 38.60 8.87
C ILE A 19 -5.47 37.51 9.95
N LEU A 20 -5.55 37.90 11.23
CA LEU A 20 -5.63 36.93 12.33
C LEU A 20 -6.89 36.06 12.23
N GLY A 21 -8.06 36.67 11.96
CA GLY A 21 -9.32 35.94 11.79
C GLY A 21 -9.25 34.94 10.63
N ALA A 22 -8.75 35.35 9.47
CA ALA A 22 -8.60 34.47 8.31
C ALA A 22 -7.62 33.32 8.57
N GLY A 23 -6.50 33.59 9.26
CA GLY A 23 -5.53 32.56 9.65
C GLY A 23 -6.15 31.49 10.56
N VAL A 24 -6.95 31.90 11.56
CA VAL A 24 -7.64 30.98 12.46
C VAL A 24 -8.67 30.12 11.71
N VAL A 25 -9.41 30.69 10.77
CA VAL A 25 -10.40 29.95 9.97
C VAL A 25 -9.73 28.91 9.08
N ILE A 26 -8.61 29.24 8.42
CA ILE A 26 -7.85 28.30 7.60
C ILE A 26 -7.30 27.14 8.46
N LEU A 27 -6.80 27.46 9.66
CA LEU A 27 -6.26 26.47 10.57
C LEU A 27 -7.35 25.51 11.10
N LEU A 28 -8.53 26.04 11.41
CA LEU A 28 -9.70 25.22 11.79
C LEU A 28 -10.19 24.35 10.63
N ALA A 29 -10.20 24.86 9.40
CA ALA A 29 -10.56 24.10 8.22
C ALA A 29 -9.58 22.95 7.95
N ALA A 30 -8.27 23.18 8.11
CA ALA A 30 -7.25 22.14 8.00
C ALA A 30 -7.41 21.04 9.08
N ALA A 31 -7.68 21.44 10.32
CA ALA A 31 -7.92 20.49 11.42
C ALA A 31 -9.20 19.66 11.21
N ALA A 32 -10.28 20.29 10.78
CA ALA A 32 -11.53 19.60 10.46
C ALA A 32 -11.37 18.64 9.26
N PHE A 33 -10.62 19.05 8.23
CA PHE A 33 -10.31 18.19 7.09
C PHE A 33 -9.47 16.97 7.50
N MET A 34 -8.47 17.15 8.37
CA MET A 34 -7.69 16.05 8.94
C MET A 34 -8.56 15.09 9.76
N ALA A 35 -9.51 15.61 10.56
CA ALA A 35 -10.43 14.79 11.32
C ALA A 35 -11.34 13.95 10.41
N VAL A 36 -11.95 14.56 9.38
CA VAL A 36 -12.79 13.84 8.41
C VAL A 36 -11.97 12.79 7.66
N ARG A 37 -10.74 13.11 7.26
CA ARG A 37 -9.83 12.15 6.62
C ARG A 37 -9.48 10.99 7.55
N TYR A 38 -9.24 11.24 8.83
CA TYR A 38 -8.96 10.22 9.83
C TYR A 38 -10.16 9.30 10.07
N PHE A 39 -11.37 9.86 10.12
CA PHE A 39 -12.60 9.07 10.29
C PHE A 39 -13.06 8.34 9.01
N ASN A 40 -12.69 8.83 7.84
CA ASN A 40 -12.92 8.17 6.55
C ASN A 40 -11.78 7.22 6.15
N GLN A 41 -10.78 7.00 7.02
CA GLN A 41 -9.99 5.78 6.87
C GLN A 41 -10.94 4.61 7.08
N PRO A 42 -11.04 3.66 6.13
CA PRO A 42 -11.81 2.44 6.35
C PRO A 42 -11.30 1.85 7.67
N LYS A 43 -12.23 1.62 8.61
CA LYS A 43 -11.98 0.93 9.88
C LYS A 43 -11.59 -0.52 9.59
N ASN A 44 -10.39 -0.70 9.06
CA ASN A 44 -9.60 -1.92 9.18
C ASN A 44 -8.54 -1.61 10.25
N THR A 45 -9.03 -1.39 11.46
CA THR A 45 -8.21 -1.55 12.66
C THR A 45 -7.89 -3.03 12.81
N ALA A 46 -6.87 -3.50 12.08
CA ALA A 46 -5.83 -4.28 12.72
C ALA A 46 -4.84 -3.25 13.28
N SER A 47 -5.18 -2.71 14.45
CA SER A 47 -4.28 -1.89 15.26
C SER A 47 -3.30 -2.84 15.95
N GLY A 48 -2.02 -2.60 15.74
CA GLY A 48 -0.94 -3.24 16.46
C GLY A 48 0.29 -3.33 15.59
N ASN A 49 1.34 -2.59 15.93
CA ASN A 49 2.65 -2.68 15.33
C ASN A 49 3.08 -4.13 15.10
N SER A 50 3.02 -4.56 13.85
CA SER A 50 3.66 -5.78 13.38
C SER A 50 3.73 -5.74 11.87
N GLU A 51 4.89 -5.32 11.38
CA GLU A 51 5.42 -5.61 10.07
C GLU A 51 5.29 -7.12 9.80
N GLY A 52 4.41 -7.51 8.88
CA GLY A 52 4.30 -8.90 8.43
C GLY A 52 2.88 -9.33 8.02
N PRO A 53 2.71 -10.04 6.89
CA PRO A 53 1.47 -10.73 6.57
C PRO A 53 1.20 -11.83 7.61
N MET A 54 0.00 -11.89 8.17
CA MET A 54 -0.39 -12.96 9.10
C MET A 54 -0.97 -14.13 8.32
N LEU A 55 -0.29 -15.28 8.32
CA LEU A 55 -0.82 -16.51 7.74
C LEU A 55 -1.64 -17.27 8.80
N SER A 56 -2.94 -17.44 8.55
CA SER A 56 -3.81 -18.31 9.36
C SER A 56 -4.03 -19.63 8.63
N VAL A 57 -3.44 -20.73 9.12
CA VAL A 57 -3.66 -22.06 8.54
C VAL A 57 -4.73 -22.77 9.36
N ARG A 58 -5.90 -23.02 8.75
CA ARG A 58 -6.98 -23.81 9.35
C ARG A 58 -6.83 -25.28 8.97
N GLY A 59 -6.40 -26.11 9.94
CA GLY A 59 -6.31 -27.56 9.76
C GLY A 59 -7.68 -28.25 9.74
N PRO A 60 -7.82 -29.42 9.08
CA PRO A 60 -9.04 -30.22 9.13
C PRO A 60 -9.12 -30.95 10.48
N GLY A 61 -9.69 -30.28 11.47
CA GLY A 61 -9.90 -30.80 12.81
C GLY A 61 -10.33 -29.68 13.75
N THR A 62 -11.35 -29.92 14.55
CA THR A 62 -11.87 -28.98 15.55
C THR A 62 -10.77 -28.62 16.56
N GLY A 63 -10.09 -27.48 16.40
CA GLY A 63 -9.23 -26.90 17.43
C GLY A 63 -8.00 -26.15 16.93
N SER A 64 -7.95 -24.86 17.25
CA SER A 64 -6.85 -23.88 17.10
C SER A 64 -6.53 -23.40 15.67
N GLU A 65 -6.97 -22.18 15.37
CA GLU A 65 -6.36 -21.34 14.34
C GLU A 65 -4.97 -20.96 14.84
N LYS A 66 -3.91 -21.52 14.23
CA LYS A 66 -2.55 -21.06 14.49
C LYS A 66 -2.28 -19.87 13.59
N ALA A 67 -2.27 -18.69 14.18
CA ALA A 67 -1.78 -17.47 13.55
C ALA A 67 -0.26 -17.45 13.67
N PHE A 68 0.45 -17.44 12.55
CA PHE A 68 1.88 -17.23 12.52
C PHE A 68 2.16 -15.76 12.21
N LYS A 69 2.96 -15.12 13.05
CA LYS A 69 3.48 -13.78 12.80
C LYS A 69 4.79 -13.96 12.04
N LEU A 70 4.76 -13.68 10.74
CA LEU A 70 5.95 -13.64 9.89
C LEU A 70 6.70 -12.35 10.22
N ASN A 71 7.88 -12.45 10.84
CA ASN A 71 8.76 -11.30 11.05
C ASN A 71 9.66 -11.17 9.83
N ILE A 72 9.27 -10.33 8.86
CA ILE A 72 10.04 -10.13 7.62
C ILE A 72 10.71 -8.76 7.66
N THR A 73 12.04 -8.74 7.62
CA THR A 73 12.81 -7.50 7.47
C THR A 73 12.82 -7.09 6.00
N PRO A 74 12.36 -5.88 5.62
CA PRO A 74 12.35 -5.45 4.22
C PRO A 74 13.74 -5.45 3.59
N ALA A 75 13.80 -5.67 2.27
CA ALA A 75 15.05 -5.64 1.52
C ALA A 75 15.60 -4.20 1.41
N GLU A 76 16.91 -4.02 1.50
CA GLU A 76 17.56 -2.69 1.49
C GLU A 76 17.38 -1.96 0.15
N GLU A 77 17.16 -2.70 -0.93
CA GLU A 77 16.94 -2.18 -2.29
C GLU A 77 15.57 -1.52 -2.45
N LEU A 78 14.61 -1.84 -1.56
CA LEU A 78 13.27 -1.30 -1.62
C LEU A 78 13.21 0.09 -0.97
N PRO A 79 12.35 1.01 -1.46
CA PRO A 79 12.18 2.30 -0.81
C PRO A 79 11.73 2.14 0.63
N ALA A 80 12.41 2.83 1.56
CA ALA A 80 12.07 2.84 2.98
C ALA A 80 10.75 3.59 3.29
N MET A 81 10.17 4.28 2.31
CA MET A 81 8.89 4.96 2.44
C MET A 81 7.72 3.98 2.27
N GLU A 82 6.55 4.36 2.77
CA GLU A 82 5.34 3.57 2.54
C GLU A 82 4.98 3.51 1.05
N PRO A 83 4.49 2.35 0.56
CA PRO A 83 4.04 2.24 -0.82
C PRO A 83 2.73 3.00 -1.04
N GLU A 84 2.55 3.48 -2.26
CA GLU A 84 1.36 4.21 -2.67
C GLU A 84 0.14 3.31 -2.83
N VAL A 85 0.38 2.06 -3.26
CA VAL A 85 -0.66 1.04 -3.40
C VAL A 85 -0.10 -0.37 -3.20
N ARG A 86 -0.93 -1.22 -2.60
CA ARG A 86 -0.74 -2.67 -2.50
C ARG A 86 -2.02 -3.35 -2.96
N GLY A 87 -1.91 -4.44 -3.70
CA GLY A 87 -3.08 -5.19 -4.13
C GLY A 87 -2.75 -6.34 -5.07
N LEU A 88 -3.79 -6.91 -5.68
CA LEU A 88 -3.68 -8.02 -6.61
C LEU A 88 -3.53 -7.50 -8.04
N TYR A 89 -2.65 -8.10 -8.84
CA TYR A 89 -2.63 -7.84 -10.28
C TYR A 89 -3.96 -8.27 -10.92
N VAL A 90 -4.51 -7.42 -11.78
CA VAL A 90 -5.78 -7.69 -12.47
C VAL A 90 -5.56 -7.86 -13.96
N GLU A 91 -4.94 -6.87 -14.59
CA GLU A 91 -4.72 -6.85 -16.02
C GLU A 91 -3.61 -5.88 -16.37
N ARG A 92 -3.04 -6.05 -17.56
CA ARG A 92 -2.10 -5.12 -18.16
C ARG A 92 -2.67 -4.60 -19.46
N LYS A 93 -2.54 -3.30 -19.66
CA LYS A 93 -2.92 -2.62 -20.89
C LYS A 93 -1.82 -1.65 -21.28
N ASP A 94 -1.18 -1.92 -22.41
CA ASP A 94 -0.06 -1.14 -22.91
C ASP A 94 1.07 -1.03 -21.86
N ASN A 95 1.35 0.19 -21.40
CA ASN A 95 2.34 0.50 -20.37
C ASN A 95 1.73 0.63 -18.97
N SER A 96 0.48 0.26 -18.77
CA SER A 96 -0.19 0.32 -17.47
C SER A 96 -0.54 -1.08 -16.97
N ILE A 97 -0.37 -1.30 -15.67
CA ILE A 97 -0.99 -2.43 -14.95
C ILE A 97 -2.13 -1.91 -14.09
N PHE A 98 -3.14 -2.74 -13.90
CA PHE A 98 -4.27 -2.45 -13.02
C PHE A 98 -4.18 -3.34 -11.79
N ILE A 99 -4.28 -2.71 -10.63
CA ILE A 99 -4.18 -3.37 -9.34
C ILE A 99 -5.53 -3.29 -8.65
N GLY A 100 -6.07 -4.45 -8.27
CA GLY A 100 -7.25 -4.59 -7.43
C GLY A 100 -6.87 -4.34 -5.98
N THR A 101 -7.45 -3.31 -5.36
CA THR A 101 -7.12 -2.91 -3.99
C THR A 101 -8.13 -3.42 -2.97
N GLY A 102 -7.96 -3.09 -1.70
CA GLY A 102 -8.88 -3.46 -0.63
C GLY A 102 -8.52 -4.80 0.03
N GLN A 103 -9.54 -5.54 0.46
CA GLN A 103 -9.33 -6.85 1.05
C GLN A 103 -9.13 -7.87 -0.07
N VAL A 104 -7.93 -8.44 -0.14
CA VAL A 104 -7.61 -9.55 -1.05
C VAL A 104 -7.97 -10.85 -0.36
N THR A 105 -8.79 -11.68 -0.99
CA THR A 105 -9.16 -13.01 -0.52
C THR A 105 -8.62 -14.04 -1.50
N VAL A 106 -7.79 -14.96 -1.01
CA VAL A 106 -7.28 -16.08 -1.81
C VAL A 106 -7.94 -17.37 -1.31
N ALA A 107 -8.64 -18.07 -2.20
CA ALA A 107 -9.28 -19.34 -1.93
C ALA A 107 -8.59 -20.44 -2.74
N VAL A 108 -8.08 -21.46 -2.05
CA VAL A 108 -7.49 -22.64 -2.68
C VAL A 108 -8.51 -23.78 -2.62
N LYS A 109 -9.03 -24.18 -3.78
CA LYS A 109 -9.91 -25.34 -3.94
C LYS A 109 -9.06 -26.53 -4.39
N ALA A 110 -8.86 -27.49 -3.51
CA ALA A 110 -8.19 -28.75 -3.86
C ALA A 110 -9.22 -29.89 -3.86
N LYS A 111 -9.52 -30.44 -5.04
CA LYS A 111 -10.25 -31.71 -5.17
C LYS A 111 -9.26 -32.88 -5.19
N GLN A 112 -9.67 -34.03 -4.68
CA GLN A 112 -8.80 -35.20 -4.58
C GLN A 112 -8.48 -35.73 -5.99
N GLY A 113 -7.21 -35.67 -6.40
CA GLY A 113 -6.74 -36.13 -7.71
C GLY A 113 -6.72 -35.06 -8.81
N GLU A 114 -7.11 -33.82 -8.51
CA GLU A 114 -7.02 -32.68 -9.43
C GLU A 114 -5.97 -31.68 -8.94
N GLU A 115 -5.42 -30.87 -9.86
CA GLU A 115 -4.56 -29.75 -9.50
C GLU A 115 -5.34 -28.73 -8.65
N PRO A 116 -4.72 -28.14 -7.61
CA PRO A 116 -5.37 -27.14 -6.79
C PRO A 116 -5.72 -25.91 -7.63
N GLU A 117 -7.00 -25.55 -7.66
CA GLU A 117 -7.51 -24.32 -8.27
C GLU A 117 -7.36 -23.18 -7.25
N VAL A 118 -6.74 -22.09 -7.66
CA VAL A 118 -6.51 -20.91 -6.81
C VAL A 118 -7.34 -19.76 -7.36
N ASP A 119 -8.39 -19.38 -6.62
CA ASP A 119 -9.20 -18.20 -6.90
C ASP A 119 -8.70 -17.05 -6.04
N ALA A 120 -8.58 -15.85 -6.63
CA ALA A 120 -8.25 -14.64 -5.90
C ALA A 120 -9.27 -13.54 -6.22
N ASP A 121 -9.76 -12.86 -5.19
CA ASP A 121 -10.76 -11.80 -5.30
C ASP A 121 -10.35 -10.57 -4.48
N PHE A 122 -10.88 -9.40 -4.84
CA PHE A 122 -10.58 -8.13 -4.19
C PHE A 122 -11.82 -7.24 -4.03
N SER A 123 -11.91 -6.55 -2.90
CA SER A 123 -13.11 -5.76 -2.55
C SER A 123 -13.06 -4.28 -2.93
N GLY A 124 -11.87 -3.77 -3.29
CA GLY A 124 -11.62 -2.35 -3.52
C GLY A 124 -11.60 -1.94 -4.99
N PRO A 125 -11.39 -0.64 -5.28
CA PRO A 125 -11.30 -0.15 -6.65
C PRO A 125 -10.06 -0.69 -7.37
N LYS A 126 -10.15 -0.74 -8.70
CA LYS A 126 -8.97 -0.92 -9.56
C LYS A 126 -8.20 0.40 -9.64
N VAL A 127 -6.89 0.33 -9.43
CA VAL A 127 -5.98 1.47 -9.55
C VAL A 127 -5.09 1.26 -10.77
N GLU A 128 -5.02 2.27 -11.65
CA GLU A 128 -4.10 2.27 -12.78
C GLU A 128 -2.69 2.65 -12.31
N VAL A 129 -1.72 1.81 -12.65
CA VAL A 129 -0.30 2.05 -12.42
C VAL A 129 0.42 2.10 -13.75
N VAL A 130 0.97 3.26 -14.07
CA VAL A 130 1.73 3.50 -15.29
C VAL A 130 3.18 3.13 -15.06
N ILE A 131 3.69 2.26 -15.91
CA ILE A 131 5.08 1.82 -15.98
C ILE A 131 5.80 2.66 -17.02
N SER A 132 6.95 3.18 -16.66
CA SER A 132 7.81 3.97 -17.53
C SER A 132 9.16 3.28 -17.72
N ALA A 133 10.00 3.81 -18.61
CA ALA A 133 11.35 3.28 -18.81
C ALA A 133 12.24 3.44 -17.56
N ASP A 134 11.88 4.36 -16.66
CA ASP A 134 12.60 4.60 -15.41
C ASP A 134 12.08 3.73 -14.26
N THR A 135 11.00 2.95 -14.47
CA THR A 135 10.42 2.09 -13.43
C THR A 135 11.31 0.88 -13.20
N VAL A 136 11.72 0.67 -11.94
CA VAL A 136 12.45 -0.52 -11.51
C VAL A 136 11.46 -1.59 -11.06
N VAL A 137 11.59 -2.80 -11.59
CA VAL A 137 10.73 -3.93 -11.22
C VAL A 137 11.54 -4.97 -10.46
N TYR A 138 11.05 -5.31 -9.28
CA TYR A 138 11.59 -6.33 -8.40
C TYR A 138 10.61 -7.50 -8.27
N LYS A 139 11.16 -8.70 -8.21
CA LYS A 139 10.45 -9.90 -7.83
C LYS A 139 10.89 -10.31 -6.43
N ASP A 140 9.93 -10.59 -5.56
CA ASP A 140 10.19 -11.15 -4.25
C ASP A 140 10.62 -12.62 -4.39
N THR A 141 11.80 -12.94 -3.86
CA THR A 141 12.39 -14.29 -3.86
C THR A 141 12.57 -14.83 -2.45
N THR A 142 11.91 -14.21 -1.47
CA THR A 142 12.06 -14.57 -0.05
C THR A 142 11.63 -16.02 0.18
N GLU A 143 12.57 -16.84 0.63
CA GLU A 143 12.31 -18.22 1.02
C GLU A 143 11.89 -18.26 2.50
N LEU A 144 10.64 -18.63 2.75
CA LEU A 144 10.16 -18.87 4.10
C LEU A 144 10.40 -20.33 4.48
N ASP A 145 11.04 -20.55 5.62
CA ASP A 145 11.17 -21.90 6.18
C ASP A 145 9.82 -22.34 6.78
N PRO A 146 9.15 -23.36 6.22
CA PRO A 146 7.89 -23.86 6.75
C PRO A 146 8.04 -24.57 8.10
N GLU A 147 9.27 -24.97 8.48
CA GLU A 147 9.57 -25.61 9.77
C GLU A 147 9.69 -24.59 10.91
N ASP A 148 10.06 -23.35 10.58
CA ASP A 148 10.11 -22.21 11.53
C ASP A 148 9.42 -20.94 10.97
N PRO A 149 8.09 -20.92 10.85
CA PRO A 149 7.33 -19.79 10.30
C PRO A 149 7.36 -18.53 11.17
N GLY A 150 8.01 -18.57 12.35
CA GLY A 150 8.17 -17.43 13.27
C GLY A 150 9.56 -16.82 13.26
N ALA A 151 10.51 -17.42 12.52
CA ALA A 151 11.86 -16.89 12.38
C ALA A 151 11.85 -15.48 11.76
N GLU A 152 12.84 -14.67 12.14
CA GLU A 152 13.13 -13.44 11.42
C GLU A 152 13.71 -13.81 10.05
N VAL A 153 12.98 -13.49 8.98
CA VAL A 153 13.42 -13.74 7.61
C VAL A 153 13.76 -12.40 6.95
N GLN A 154 14.96 -12.31 6.38
CA GLN A 154 15.34 -11.17 5.56
C GLN A 154 14.64 -11.29 4.20
N GLN A 155 13.87 -10.28 3.81
CA GLN A 155 13.28 -10.23 2.48
C GLN A 155 14.39 -10.14 1.44
N THR A 156 14.29 -10.97 0.40
CA THR A 156 15.20 -10.94 -0.75
C THR A 156 14.42 -10.59 -1.99
N VAL A 157 15.01 -9.73 -2.82
CA VAL A 157 14.42 -9.28 -4.08
C VAL A 157 15.41 -9.43 -5.23
N GLU A 158 14.90 -9.75 -6.41
CA GLU A 158 15.69 -9.81 -7.65
C GLU A 158 15.14 -8.82 -8.67
N LEU A 159 16.01 -8.25 -9.50
CA LEU A 159 15.56 -7.45 -10.65
C LEU A 159 14.83 -8.37 -11.63
N SER A 160 13.65 -7.93 -12.04
CA SER A 160 12.78 -8.68 -12.94
C SER A 160 12.13 -7.70 -13.94
N THR A 161 11.17 -8.20 -14.71
CA THR A 161 10.42 -7.43 -15.70
C THR A 161 8.93 -7.54 -15.41
N ILE A 162 8.19 -6.55 -15.91
CA ILE A 162 6.73 -6.54 -15.83
C ILE A 162 6.08 -7.74 -16.55
N ASP A 163 6.81 -8.38 -17.47
CA ASP A 163 6.32 -9.52 -18.25
C ASP A 163 6.23 -10.81 -17.41
N GLU A 164 6.91 -10.88 -16.27
CA GLU A 164 6.88 -12.02 -15.36
C GLU A 164 5.71 -11.99 -14.36
N ILE A 165 4.96 -10.87 -14.33
CA ILE A 165 3.79 -10.72 -13.46
C ILE A 165 2.63 -11.57 -13.98
N THR A 166 1.99 -12.32 -13.09
CA THR A 166 0.89 -13.24 -13.43
C THR A 166 -0.43 -12.84 -12.75
N GLU A 167 -1.54 -13.43 -13.18
CA GLU A 167 -2.93 -13.14 -12.72
C GLU A 167 -3.18 -13.31 -11.21
N GLN A 168 -2.21 -13.84 -10.47
CA GLN A 168 -2.30 -14.06 -9.02
C GLN A 168 -1.22 -13.34 -8.22
N SER A 169 -0.37 -12.56 -8.90
CA SER A 169 0.72 -11.85 -8.25
C SER A 169 0.20 -10.75 -7.33
N SER A 170 0.72 -10.71 -6.11
CA SER A 170 0.57 -9.58 -5.21
C SER A 170 1.55 -8.49 -5.62
N ILE A 171 1.07 -7.27 -5.78
CA ILE A 171 1.82 -6.13 -6.29
C ILE A 171 1.90 -5.05 -5.20
N THR A 172 3.10 -4.54 -4.97
CA THR A 172 3.38 -3.35 -4.16
C THR A 172 4.04 -2.31 -5.04
N VAL A 173 3.55 -1.07 -5.01
CA VAL A 173 4.04 0.00 -5.87
C VAL A 173 4.43 1.22 -5.06
N TRP A 174 5.61 1.73 -5.33
CA TRP A 174 6.08 3.05 -4.93
C TRP A 174 6.14 3.95 -6.14
N GLY A 175 5.71 5.19 -5.98
CA GLY A 175 5.65 6.12 -7.09
C GLY A 175 4.97 7.42 -6.71
N ARG A 176 4.46 8.11 -7.73
CA ARG A 176 3.80 9.41 -7.57
C ARG A 176 2.38 9.36 -8.11
N LYS A 177 1.43 9.84 -7.32
CA LYS A 177 0.03 10.00 -7.75
C LYS A 177 -0.10 11.13 -8.76
N ALA A 178 -0.79 10.85 -9.86
CA ALA A 178 -1.06 11.79 -10.95
C ALA A 178 -2.55 11.73 -11.32
N GLY A 179 -3.40 12.42 -10.55
CA GLY A 179 -4.85 12.24 -10.63
C GLY A 179 -5.26 10.87 -10.10
N ASP A 180 -5.94 10.08 -10.92
CA ASP A 180 -6.46 8.76 -10.55
C ASP A 180 -5.49 7.59 -10.83
N ARG A 181 -4.29 7.89 -11.33
CA ARG A 181 -3.25 6.90 -11.64
C ARG A 181 -1.98 7.13 -10.84
N ILE A 182 -1.16 6.10 -10.72
CA ILE A 182 0.17 6.15 -10.10
C ILE A 182 1.22 5.99 -11.19
N ILE A 183 2.18 6.90 -11.27
CA ILE A 183 3.39 6.72 -12.07
C ILE A 183 4.39 5.97 -11.20
N ALA A 184 4.72 4.73 -11.56
CA ALA A 184 5.56 3.87 -10.75
C ALA A 184 7.04 4.25 -10.90
N ASP A 185 7.71 4.41 -9.76
CA ASP A 185 9.17 4.49 -9.69
C ASP A 185 9.73 3.08 -9.36
N VAL A 186 9.07 2.35 -8.45
CA VAL A 186 9.42 0.96 -8.09
C VAL A 186 8.17 0.08 -8.02
N VAL A 187 8.23 -1.11 -8.61
CA VAL A 187 7.21 -2.16 -8.50
C VAL A 187 7.85 -3.39 -7.89
N LEU A 188 7.29 -3.91 -6.81
CA LEU A 188 7.61 -5.22 -6.26
C LEU A 188 6.43 -6.15 -6.53
N PHE A 189 6.68 -7.33 -7.08
CA PHE A 189 5.67 -8.37 -7.18
C PHE A 189 6.11 -9.66 -6.48
N SER A 190 5.16 -10.36 -5.89
CA SER A 190 5.35 -11.70 -5.36
C SER A 190 4.30 -12.64 -5.92
N SER A 191 4.74 -13.83 -6.32
CA SER A 191 3.82 -14.90 -6.68
C SER A 191 3.18 -15.45 -5.41
N PRO A 192 1.91 -15.89 -5.46
CA PRO A 192 1.26 -16.46 -4.29
C PRO A 192 2.10 -17.65 -3.81
N PHE A 193 2.29 -17.73 -2.49
CA PHE A 193 3.01 -18.81 -1.83
C PHE A 193 2.29 -20.13 -2.13
N MET A 194 2.77 -20.87 -3.13
CA MET A 194 2.42 -22.27 -3.26
C MET A 194 3.19 -23.02 -2.17
N VAL A 195 2.55 -23.23 -1.01
CA VAL A 195 3.03 -24.27 -0.08
C VAL A 195 2.87 -25.58 -0.84
N LYS A 196 3.95 -26.05 -1.47
CA LYS A 196 4.01 -27.42 -1.98
C LYS A 196 3.71 -28.32 -0.78
N ARG A 197 2.59 -29.05 -0.84
CA ARG A 197 2.37 -30.16 0.09
C ARG A 197 3.63 -31.04 0.03
N PRO A 198 4.26 -31.40 1.15
CA PRO A 198 5.31 -32.41 1.10
C PRO A 198 4.70 -33.65 0.47
N GLY A 199 5.24 -34.03 -0.70
CA GLY A 199 4.93 -35.30 -1.33
C GLY A 199 5.25 -36.37 -0.32
N LYS A 200 4.24 -37.12 0.10
CA LYS A 200 4.46 -38.29 0.94
C LYS A 200 5.29 -39.30 0.12
N PRO A 201 6.38 -39.87 0.67
CA PRO A 201 7.17 -40.89 -0.02
C PRO A 201 6.35 -42.14 -0.33
#